data_AF-T1AZM1-F1
#
_entry.id   AF-T1AZM1-F1
#
_cell.length_a   1.000
_cell.length_b   1.000
_cell.length_c   1.000
_cell.angle_alpha   90.00
_cell.angle_beta   90.00
_cell.angle_gamma   90.00
#
_symmetry.space_group_name_H-M   'P 1'
#
loop_
_entity.id
_entity.type
_entity.pdbx_description
1 polymer ?
#
loop_
_entity_poly.entity_id
_entity_poly.type
_entity_poly.pdbx_seq_one_letter_code
_entity_poly.pdbx_strand_id
1 'polypeptide(L)'
;SANYSGRRDLDYFYADGLDLAAGYRDVARAVEHCRRTRRPTFLHLRTMRVMGHAGTDFEIEWRSVEELVAVEAGDPLLRSAAIALESGVYTHTALLELYEATRARCFAAAEEADRRPKLESLAEVIAPLAPYTPVAVAAEAARVPDPAQRLAVFGGADKLPEQQPPRHLALQINAALHDLLIKYPEALLFGEDVAQKGGVYTVTKGLFKAFSGKRVFNTLLDETMILGLAQGYANMGLLPIPRDPVPGVFPQRLRPDPRRGRQPAILQQRPVPQSDAGAHRRAGLPARLRRALSQRQLDHRAARHPRTGRRLPIARRRRRQHAAHA
;
A
#
# COMPACT_ATOMS: atom_id res chain seq x y z
N SER A 1 3.03 14.41 15.27
CA SER A 1 3.79 13.21 15.70
C SER A 1 4.16 13.23 17.18
N ALA A 2 4.58 14.37 17.74
CA ALA A 2 4.86 14.49 19.18
C ALA A 2 3.67 14.11 20.10
N ASN A 3 2.42 14.28 19.64
CA ASN A 3 1.21 13.90 20.38
C ASN A 3 1.15 12.42 20.79
N TYR A 4 1.98 11.55 20.22
CA TYR A 4 2.05 10.13 20.58
C TYR A 4 3.04 9.83 21.71
N SER A 5 3.87 10.80 22.13
CA SER A 5 4.93 10.57 23.12
C SER A 5 4.43 10.24 24.53
N GLY A 6 3.18 10.60 24.85
CA GLY A 6 2.56 10.35 26.16
C GLY A 6 1.65 9.13 26.22
N ARG A 7 1.55 8.30 25.17
CA ARG A 7 0.66 7.13 25.17
C ARG A 7 1.28 5.99 25.97
N ARG A 8 0.58 5.55 27.03
CA ARG A 8 1.03 4.52 27.98
C ARG A 8 1.47 3.20 27.34
N ASP A 9 0.80 2.77 26.27
CA ASP A 9 1.03 1.47 25.62
C ASP A 9 1.75 1.58 24.27
N LEU A 10 2.41 2.71 24.01
CA LEU A 10 3.14 2.96 22.78
C LEU A 10 4.52 3.54 23.11
N ASP A 11 5.56 2.73 22.92
CA ASP A 11 6.91 3.13 23.27
C ASP A 11 7.46 4.10 22.20
N TYR A 12 7.72 5.34 22.61
CA TYR A 12 8.06 6.43 21.69
C TYR A 12 9.56 6.67 21.60
N PHE A 13 10.06 6.80 20.37
CA PHE A 13 11.45 7.12 20.06
C PHE A 13 11.49 8.31 19.10
N TYR A 14 12.50 9.17 19.27
CA TYR A 14 12.76 10.29 18.37
C TYR A 14 14.14 10.13 17.74
N ALA A 15 14.24 10.45 16.45
CA ALA A 15 15.50 10.54 15.72
C ALA A 15 15.48 11.77 14.81
N ASP A 16 16.60 12.47 14.70
CA ASP A 16 16.76 13.55 13.73
C ASP A 16 17.41 13.02 12.44
N GLY A 17 16.70 13.11 11.32
CA GLY A 17 17.19 12.65 10.02
C GLY A 17 18.28 13.55 9.41
N LEU A 18 18.55 14.72 9.97
CA LEU A 18 19.66 15.60 9.55
C LEU A 18 20.99 15.29 10.23
N ASP A 19 20.99 14.46 11.28
CA ASP A 19 22.20 13.93 11.92
C ASP A 19 22.27 12.43 11.63
N LEU A 20 23.02 12.04 10.59
CA LEU A 20 23.10 10.64 10.17
C LEU A 20 23.62 9.71 11.27
N ALA A 21 24.59 10.16 12.08
CA ALA A 21 25.22 9.32 13.09
C ALA A 21 24.32 9.13 14.31
N ALA A 22 23.81 10.24 14.87
CA ALA A 22 22.89 10.18 16.01
C ALA A 22 21.56 9.55 15.59
N GLY A 23 21.03 9.95 14.44
CA GLY A 23 19.79 9.44 13.88
C GLY A 23 19.83 7.93 13.67
N TYR A 24 20.90 7.38 13.06
CA TYR A 24 21.06 5.94 12.91
C TYR A 24 21.03 5.20 14.25
N ARG A 25 21.79 5.69 15.24
CA ARG A 25 21.82 5.10 16.59
C ARG A 25 20.44 5.08 17.24
N ASP A 26 19.69 6.18 17.15
CA ASP A 26 18.35 6.27 17.75
C ASP A 26 17.34 5.37 17.05
N VAL A 27 17.40 5.28 15.72
CA VAL A 27 16.58 4.32 14.95
C VAL A 27 16.94 2.89 15.31
N ALA A 28 18.23 2.55 15.39
CA ALA A 28 18.69 1.20 15.76
C ALA A 28 18.19 0.81 17.16
N ARG A 29 18.23 1.74 18.12
CA ARG A 29 17.69 1.54 19.47
C ARG A 29 16.19 1.28 19.47
N ALA A 30 15.42 2.02 18.66
CA ALA A 30 13.98 1.81 18.53
C ALA A 30 13.65 0.43 17.93
N VAL A 31 14.40 0.01 16.91
CA VAL A 31 14.26 -1.31 16.28
C VAL A 31 14.58 -2.43 17.26
N GLU A 32 15.68 -2.31 18.00
CA GLU A 32 16.08 -3.30 19.00
C GLU A 32 15.05 -3.40 20.12
N HIS A 33 14.54 -2.27 20.60
CA HIS A 33 13.45 -2.25 21.58
C HIS A 33 12.21 -2.99 21.10
N CYS A 34 11.76 -2.72 19.86
CA CYS A 34 10.62 -3.39 19.25
C CYS A 34 10.81 -4.92 19.18
N ARG A 35 11.99 -5.38 18.75
CA ARG A 35 12.31 -6.81 18.63
C ARG A 35 12.38 -7.52 19.98
N ARG A 36 13.05 -6.91 20.96
CA ARG A 36 13.27 -7.47 22.29
C ARG A 36 12.00 -7.52 23.13
N THR A 37 11.20 -6.46 23.08
CA THR A 37 9.99 -6.35 23.92
C THR A 37 8.73 -6.88 23.23
N ARG A 38 8.74 -7.01 21.89
CA ARG A 38 7.58 -7.34 21.07
C ARG A 38 6.40 -6.38 21.30
N ARG A 39 6.68 -5.13 21.69
CA ARG A 39 5.68 -4.08 21.95
C ARG A 39 5.54 -3.13 20.77
N PRO A 40 4.34 -2.55 20.56
CA PRO A 40 4.16 -1.45 19.61
C PRO A 40 5.15 -0.32 19.90
N THR A 41 5.93 0.04 18.89
CA THR A 41 6.97 1.07 18.97
C THR A 41 6.71 2.15 17.95
N PHE A 42 6.71 3.42 18.38
CA PHE A 42 6.51 4.58 17.52
C PHE A 42 7.83 5.33 17.34
N LEU A 43 8.36 5.30 16.13
CA LEU A 43 9.55 6.08 15.76
C LEU A 43 9.12 7.39 15.09
N HIS A 44 9.37 8.51 15.75
CA HIS A 44 9.28 9.83 15.14
C HIS A 44 10.65 10.20 14.54
N LEU A 45 10.79 9.96 13.24
CA LEU A 45 11.93 10.44 12.46
C LEU A 45 11.62 11.84 11.93
N ARG A 46 12.33 12.85 12.42
CA ARG A 46 12.26 14.21 11.86
C ARG A 46 12.95 14.21 10.50
N THR A 47 12.21 14.60 9.47
CA THR A 47 12.77 14.83 8.13
C THR A 47 12.36 16.22 7.65
N MET A 48 12.92 16.64 6.52
CA MET A 48 12.58 17.89 5.87
C MET A 48 12.03 17.61 4.47
N ARG A 49 10.94 18.30 4.12
CA ARG A 49 10.39 18.31 2.76
C ARG A 49 10.90 19.56 2.06
N VAL A 50 11.91 19.40 1.20
CA VAL A 50 12.60 20.53 0.54
C VAL A 50 11.68 21.25 -0.44
N MET A 51 10.79 20.51 -1.10
CA MET A 51 9.86 21.02 -2.11
C MET A 51 8.41 20.93 -1.63
N GLY A 52 7.48 21.35 -2.50
CA GLY A 52 6.04 21.26 -2.31
C GLY A 52 5.53 19.85 -2.08
N HIS A 53 4.24 19.72 -1.81
CA HIS A 53 3.60 18.41 -1.67
C HIS A 53 3.70 17.61 -2.99
N ALA A 54 3.62 18.29 -4.13
CA ALA A 54 3.95 17.78 -5.45
C ALA A 54 4.86 18.75 -6.22
N GLY A 55 5.55 18.26 -7.25
CA GLY A 55 6.43 19.08 -8.10
C GLY A 55 5.69 20.16 -8.93
N THR A 56 4.36 20.14 -8.92
CA THR A 56 3.49 21.17 -9.53
C THR A 56 3.09 22.27 -8.55
N ASP A 57 3.41 22.14 -7.28
CA ASP A 57 2.95 23.07 -6.26
C ASP A 57 3.78 24.36 -6.28
N PHE A 58 3.08 25.49 -6.26
CA PHE A 58 3.68 26.82 -6.16
C PHE A 58 3.74 27.24 -4.69
N GLU A 59 4.77 26.80 -3.99
CA GLU A 59 4.93 27.04 -2.54
C GLU A 59 4.97 28.52 -2.15
N ILE A 60 5.41 29.40 -3.05
CA ILE A 60 5.48 30.86 -2.84
C ILE A 60 4.07 31.46 -2.60
N GLU A 61 2.99 30.76 -2.99
CA GLU A 61 1.62 31.22 -2.75
C GLU A 61 1.22 31.17 -1.27
N TRP A 62 1.89 30.33 -0.46
CA TRP A 62 1.48 30.08 0.94
C TRP A 62 2.65 29.94 1.93
N ARG A 63 3.92 29.96 1.48
CA ARG A 63 5.13 30.01 2.31
C ARG A 63 5.89 31.30 2.07
N SER A 64 6.53 31.83 3.11
CA SER A 64 7.42 32.98 2.95
C SER A 64 8.73 32.57 2.26
N VAL A 65 9.38 33.53 1.61
CA VAL A 65 10.68 33.27 0.96
C VAL A 65 11.74 32.91 2.01
N GLU A 66 11.68 33.54 3.18
CA GLU A 66 12.58 33.27 4.30
C GLU A 66 12.47 31.82 4.77
N GLU A 67 11.24 31.29 4.85
CA GLU A 67 10.99 29.91 5.23
C GLU A 67 11.50 28.92 4.18
N LEU A 68 11.31 29.24 2.89
CA LEU A 68 11.82 28.43 1.78
C LEU A 68 13.34 28.36 1.78
N VAL A 69 14.02 29.50 1.98
CA VAL A 69 15.49 29.56 2.07
C VAL A 69 15.99 28.78 3.29
N ALA A 70 15.32 28.89 4.44
CA ALA A 70 15.68 28.12 5.63
C ALA A 70 15.52 26.61 5.43
N VAL A 71 14.51 26.18 4.67
CA VAL A 71 14.33 24.77 4.28
C VAL A 71 15.38 24.31 3.27
N GLU A 72 15.67 25.10 2.24
CA GLU A 72 16.72 24.77 1.26
C GLU A 72 18.10 24.66 1.93
N ALA A 73 18.39 25.54 2.90
CA ALA A 73 19.63 25.49 3.70
C ALA A 73 19.73 24.22 4.56
N GLY A 74 18.60 23.59 4.87
CA GLY A 74 18.51 22.33 5.62
C GLY A 74 18.51 21.07 4.74
N ASP A 75 18.89 21.17 3.45
CA ASP A 75 18.89 20.02 2.53
C ASP A 75 19.65 18.81 3.15
N PRO A 76 18.95 17.69 3.43
CA PRO A 76 19.58 16.50 4.01
C PRO A 76 20.74 15.96 3.19
N LEU A 77 20.72 16.11 1.85
CA LEU A 77 21.80 15.63 0.99
C LEU A 77 23.07 16.46 1.21
N LEU A 78 22.95 17.79 1.23
CA LEU A 78 24.07 18.68 1.49
C LEU A 78 24.57 18.56 2.93
N ARG A 79 23.65 18.42 3.89
CA ARG A 79 24.00 18.19 5.30
C ARG A 79 24.77 16.88 5.47
N SER A 80 24.32 15.81 4.83
CA SER A 80 25.00 14.51 4.84
C SER A 80 26.39 14.58 4.20
N ALA A 81 26.50 15.31 3.08
CA ALA A 81 27.77 15.55 2.41
C ALA A 81 28.76 16.31 3.31
N ALA A 82 28.30 17.36 3.99
CA ALA A 82 29.11 18.10 4.96
C ALA A 82 29.61 17.19 6.09
N ILE A 83 28.74 16.38 6.70
CA ILE A 83 29.11 15.43 7.75
C ILE A 83 30.16 14.42 7.24
N ALA A 84 30.01 13.90 6.02
CA ALA A 84 30.94 12.94 5.43
C ALA A 84 32.34 13.54 5.19
N LEU A 85 32.41 14.81 4.81
CA LEU A 85 33.66 15.55 4.62
C LEU A 85 34.30 15.92 5.97
N GLU A 86 33.51 16.48 6.89
CA GLU A 86 33.97 16.89 8.23
C GLU A 86 34.49 15.71 9.05
N SER A 87 33.89 14.53 8.90
CA SER A 87 34.35 13.30 9.55
C SER A 87 35.59 12.67 8.91
N GLY A 88 36.02 13.16 7.73
CA GLY A 88 37.15 12.61 6.99
C GLY A 88 36.90 11.25 6.33
N VAL A 89 35.65 10.75 6.34
CA VAL A 89 35.28 9.47 5.72
C VAL A 89 35.30 9.57 4.19
N TYR A 90 35.06 10.76 3.64
CA TYR A 90 35.14 11.04 2.21
C TYR A 90 36.04 12.25 1.93
N THR A 91 36.71 12.22 0.78
CA THR A 91 37.28 13.42 0.15
C THR A 91 36.24 14.09 -0.73
N HIS A 92 36.45 15.37 -1.07
CA HIS A 92 35.58 16.10 -2.01
C HIS A 92 35.42 15.36 -3.35
N THR A 93 36.53 14.88 -3.92
CA THR A 93 36.53 14.15 -5.19
C THR A 93 35.76 12.84 -5.09
N ALA A 94 36.04 12.03 -4.07
CA ALA A 94 35.38 10.73 -3.89
C ALA A 94 33.86 10.90 -3.68
N LEU A 95 33.44 11.97 -2.99
CA LEU A 95 32.02 12.25 -2.76
C LEU A 95 31.30 12.68 -4.04
N LEU A 96 31.96 13.51 -4.87
CA LEU A 96 31.41 13.92 -6.17
C LEU A 96 31.31 12.72 -7.13
N GLU A 97 32.34 11.87 -7.16
CA GLU A 97 32.32 10.62 -7.92
C GLU A 97 31.16 9.70 -7.49
N LEU A 98 30.92 9.57 -6.19
CA LEU A 98 29.78 8.80 -5.66
C LEU A 98 28.44 9.38 -6.11
N TYR A 99 28.30 10.71 -6.11
CA TYR A 99 27.11 11.39 -6.58
C TYR A 99 26.85 11.12 -8.06
N GLU A 100 27.85 11.32 -8.93
CA GLU A 100 27.71 11.11 -10.38
C GLU A 100 27.53 9.62 -10.73
N ALA A 101 28.20 8.70 -10.03
CA ALA A 101 27.97 7.26 -10.19
C ALA A 101 26.53 6.87 -9.81
N THR A 102 25.99 7.46 -8.74
CA THR A 102 24.59 7.24 -8.34
C THR A 102 23.63 7.81 -9.37
N ARG A 103 23.90 9.01 -9.90
CA ARG A 103 23.13 9.60 -10.99
C ARG A 103 23.11 8.68 -12.21
N ALA A 104 24.28 8.23 -12.68
CA ALA A 104 24.39 7.34 -13.84
C ALA A 104 23.57 6.05 -13.67
N ARG A 105 23.66 5.43 -12.49
CA ARG A 105 22.87 4.23 -12.13
C ARG A 105 21.36 4.50 -12.15
N CYS A 106 20.91 5.64 -11.62
CA CYS A 106 19.49 6.02 -11.67
C CYS A 106 18.99 6.21 -13.12
N PHE A 107 19.79 6.86 -13.98
CA PHE A 107 19.43 7.03 -15.39
C PHE A 107 19.40 5.70 -16.15
N ALA A 108 20.38 4.83 -15.94
CA ALA A 108 20.38 3.50 -16.56
C ALA A 108 19.14 2.68 -16.16
N ALA A 109 18.75 2.70 -14.89
CA ALA A 109 17.54 2.03 -14.41
C ALA A 109 16.26 2.64 -15.02
N ALA A 110 16.21 3.97 -15.20
CA ALA A 110 15.09 4.63 -15.85
C ALA A 110 14.97 4.25 -17.34
N GLU A 111 16.09 4.20 -18.06
CA GLU A 111 16.12 3.78 -19.47
C GLU A 111 15.75 2.30 -19.64
N GLU A 112 16.15 1.44 -18.71
CA GLU A 112 15.73 0.04 -18.71
C GLU A 112 14.22 -0.07 -18.50
N ALA A 113 13.67 0.66 -17.51
CA ALA A 113 12.25 0.66 -17.20
C ALA A 113 11.39 1.18 -18.37
N ASP A 114 11.85 2.23 -19.07
CA ASP A 114 11.14 2.80 -20.23
C ASP A 114 11.09 1.84 -21.42
N ARG A 115 12.10 0.98 -21.57
CA ARG A 115 12.18 -0.04 -22.63
C ARG A 115 11.32 -1.28 -22.35
N ARG A 116 10.79 -1.46 -21.15
CA ARG A 116 9.98 -2.64 -20.82
C ARG A 116 8.64 -2.59 -21.58
N PRO A 117 8.18 -3.71 -22.17
CA PRO A 117 6.85 -3.77 -22.78
C PRO A 117 5.77 -3.36 -21.78
N LYS A 118 4.84 -2.52 -22.24
CA LYS A 118 3.67 -2.14 -21.45
C LYS A 118 2.60 -3.22 -21.62
N LEU A 119 1.81 -3.44 -20.57
CA LEU A 119 0.60 -4.26 -20.68
C LEU A 119 -0.47 -3.42 -21.37
N GLU A 120 -0.94 -3.86 -22.53
CA GLU A 120 -1.86 -3.11 -23.39
C GLU A 120 -3.29 -3.63 -23.32
N SER A 121 -3.50 -4.80 -22.70
CA SER A 121 -4.80 -5.45 -22.60
C SER A 121 -5.14 -5.93 -21.19
N LEU A 122 -6.45 -6.05 -20.91
CA LEU A 122 -6.93 -6.65 -19.66
C LEU A 122 -6.42 -8.09 -19.48
N ALA A 123 -6.31 -8.84 -20.58
CA ALA A 123 -5.83 -10.21 -20.56
C ALA A 123 -4.37 -10.28 -20.08
N GLU A 124 -3.51 -9.40 -20.58
CA GLU A 124 -2.12 -9.28 -20.14
C GLU A 124 -1.99 -8.86 -18.68
N VAL A 125 -2.90 -8.02 -18.17
CA VAL A 125 -2.93 -7.62 -16.75
C VAL A 125 -3.38 -8.77 -15.84
N ILE A 126 -4.38 -9.55 -16.25
CA ILE A 126 -4.93 -10.63 -15.43
C ILE A 126 -4.02 -11.87 -15.42
N ALA A 127 -3.41 -12.21 -16.55
CA ALA A 127 -2.62 -13.43 -16.71
C ALA A 127 -1.59 -13.70 -15.59
N PRO A 128 -0.78 -12.72 -15.13
CA PRO A 128 0.18 -12.94 -14.04
C PRO A 128 -0.46 -12.96 -12.64
N LEU A 129 -1.65 -12.37 -12.44
CA LEU A 129 -2.27 -12.23 -11.12
C LEU A 129 -3.02 -13.51 -10.69
N ALA A 130 -3.63 -14.20 -11.64
CA ALA A 130 -4.46 -15.37 -11.36
C ALA A 130 -4.41 -16.32 -12.56
N PRO A 131 -3.31 -17.07 -12.76
CA PRO A 131 -3.25 -18.09 -13.81
C PRO A 131 -4.34 -19.13 -13.56
N TYR A 132 -5.46 -19.00 -14.25
CA TYR A 132 -6.58 -19.92 -14.09
C TYR A 132 -6.29 -21.21 -14.83
N THR A 133 -6.00 -22.27 -14.07
CA THR A 133 -5.76 -23.61 -14.59
C THR A 133 -6.90 -24.53 -14.14
N PRO A 134 -7.98 -24.68 -14.95
CA PRO A 134 -9.17 -25.43 -14.56
C PRO A 134 -8.87 -26.83 -14.02
N VAL A 135 -7.92 -27.53 -14.64
CA VAL A 135 -7.51 -28.88 -14.24
C VAL A 135 -6.89 -28.88 -12.84
N ALA A 136 -5.97 -27.96 -12.55
CA ALA A 136 -5.35 -27.89 -11.22
C ALA A 136 -6.37 -27.46 -10.15
N VAL A 137 -7.29 -26.54 -10.48
CA VAL A 137 -8.37 -26.13 -9.58
C VAL A 137 -9.30 -27.31 -9.28
N ALA A 138 -9.69 -28.10 -10.28
CA ALA A 138 -10.53 -29.27 -10.10
C ALA A 138 -9.83 -30.37 -9.27
N ALA A 139 -8.56 -30.63 -9.56
CA ALA A 139 -7.75 -31.58 -8.80
C ALA A 139 -7.61 -31.14 -7.33
N GLU A 140 -7.36 -29.86 -7.09
CA GLU A 140 -7.27 -29.31 -5.75
C GLU A 140 -8.62 -29.34 -5.03
N ALA A 141 -9.74 -29.02 -5.71
CA ALA A 141 -11.07 -29.10 -5.12
C ALA A 141 -11.42 -30.54 -4.68
N ALA A 142 -11.04 -31.55 -5.47
CA ALA A 142 -11.28 -32.96 -5.18
C ALA A 142 -10.31 -33.56 -4.14
N ARG A 143 -9.22 -32.85 -3.79
CA ARG A 143 -8.26 -33.32 -2.78
C ARG A 143 -8.95 -33.49 -1.43
N VAL A 144 -8.89 -34.69 -0.89
CA VAL A 144 -9.41 -35.03 0.43
C VAL A 144 -8.39 -34.69 1.52
N PRO A 145 -8.84 -34.28 2.73
CA PRO A 145 -7.97 -34.12 3.89
C PRO A 145 -7.34 -35.46 4.33
N ASP A 146 -6.26 -35.39 5.10
CA ASP A 146 -5.60 -36.57 5.68
C ASP A 146 -6.60 -37.38 6.53
N PRO A 147 -6.87 -38.66 6.17
CA PRO A 147 -7.82 -39.51 6.89
C PRO A 147 -7.49 -39.68 8.37
N ALA A 148 -6.22 -39.78 8.75
CA ALA A 148 -5.81 -39.98 10.14
C ALA A 148 -6.09 -38.74 10.99
N GLN A 149 -5.75 -37.55 10.46
CA GLN A 149 -6.06 -36.28 11.12
C GLN A 149 -7.56 -36.05 11.20
N ARG A 150 -8.30 -36.42 10.16
CA ARG A 150 -9.77 -36.32 10.14
C ARG A 150 -10.39 -37.17 11.25
N LEU A 151 -9.97 -38.43 11.40
CA LEU A 151 -10.43 -39.29 12.49
C LEU A 151 -10.10 -38.71 13.88
N ALA A 152 -8.92 -38.11 14.04
CA ALA A 152 -8.52 -37.48 15.29
C ALA A 152 -9.38 -36.24 15.63
N VAL A 153 -9.64 -35.37 14.65
CA VAL A 153 -10.43 -34.14 14.82
C VAL A 153 -11.91 -34.44 15.10
N PHE A 154 -12.51 -35.38 14.36
CA PHE A 154 -13.91 -35.77 14.57
C PHE A 154 -14.10 -36.77 15.73
N GLY A 155 -13.03 -37.39 16.21
CA GLY A 155 -13.03 -38.27 17.38
C GLY A 155 -13.52 -39.70 17.10
N GLY A 156 -13.21 -40.23 15.92
CA GLY A 156 -13.49 -41.61 15.49
C GLY A 156 -14.28 -41.75 14.18
N ALA A 157 -14.27 -42.94 13.58
CA ALA A 157 -14.92 -43.23 12.30
C ALA A 157 -16.45 -43.06 12.37
N ASP A 158 -17.06 -43.49 13.47
CA ASP A 158 -18.52 -43.41 13.67
C ASP A 158 -19.03 -41.96 13.84
N LYS A 159 -18.11 -41.02 14.11
CA LYS A 159 -18.43 -39.59 14.31
C LYS A 159 -18.20 -38.75 13.05
N LEU A 160 -17.77 -39.36 11.96
CA LEU A 160 -17.58 -38.64 10.70
C LEU A 160 -18.92 -38.09 10.19
N PRO A 161 -18.93 -36.88 9.60
CA PRO A 161 -20.16 -36.22 9.13
C PRO A 161 -21.01 -37.10 8.20
N GLU A 162 -20.39 -37.89 7.33
CA GLU A 162 -21.08 -38.79 6.39
C GLU A 162 -21.72 -40.03 7.04
N GLN A 163 -21.34 -40.37 8.28
CA GLN A 163 -21.94 -41.46 9.06
C GLN A 163 -23.07 -40.97 9.98
N GLN A 164 -23.34 -39.67 9.98
CA GLN A 164 -24.36 -39.04 10.81
C GLN A 164 -25.67 -38.88 10.02
N PRO A 165 -26.83 -38.85 10.69
CA PRO A 165 -28.09 -38.53 10.02
C PRO A 165 -28.03 -37.12 9.39
N PRO A 166 -28.80 -36.87 8.31
CA PRO A 166 -28.82 -35.58 7.63
C PRO A 166 -28.97 -34.40 8.60
N ARG A 167 -28.03 -33.44 8.54
CA ARG A 167 -28.00 -32.25 9.39
C ARG A 167 -28.35 -30.99 8.60
N HIS A 168 -28.77 -29.94 9.31
CA HIS A 168 -29.02 -28.63 8.71
C HIS A 168 -27.73 -27.99 8.16
N LEU A 169 -27.88 -27.04 7.23
CA LEU A 169 -26.78 -26.42 6.49
C LEU A 169 -25.64 -25.91 7.39
N ALA A 170 -25.95 -25.24 8.51
CA ALA A 170 -24.92 -24.72 9.41
C ALA A 170 -23.95 -25.79 9.96
N LEU A 171 -24.45 -27.01 10.25
CA LEU A 171 -23.58 -28.12 10.68
C LEU A 171 -22.77 -28.71 9.51
N GLN A 172 -23.31 -28.68 8.30
CA GLN A 172 -22.57 -29.11 7.11
C GLN A 172 -21.44 -28.13 6.76
N ILE A 173 -21.68 -26.83 6.87
CA ILE A 173 -20.62 -25.81 6.74
C ILE A 173 -19.57 -26.01 7.83
N ASN A 174 -19.97 -26.27 9.08
CA ASN A 174 -19.05 -26.55 10.16
C ASN A 174 -18.15 -27.77 9.87
N ALA A 175 -18.73 -28.87 9.39
CA ALA A 175 -18.00 -30.06 8.98
C ALA A 175 -17.00 -29.75 7.86
N ALA A 176 -17.44 -29.02 6.82
CA ALA A 176 -16.57 -28.60 5.73
C ALA A 176 -15.42 -27.70 6.23
N LEU A 177 -15.66 -26.81 7.19
CA LEU A 177 -14.60 -25.98 7.79
C LEU A 177 -13.56 -26.81 8.55
N HIS A 178 -13.97 -27.86 9.27
CA HIS A 178 -13.01 -28.79 9.89
C HIS A 178 -12.14 -29.47 8.83
N ASP A 179 -12.77 -29.97 7.76
CA ASP A 179 -12.04 -30.60 6.65
C ASP A 179 -11.09 -29.60 5.96
N LEU A 180 -11.50 -28.35 5.75
CA LEU A 180 -10.65 -27.29 5.18
C LEU A 180 -9.45 -26.96 6.08
N LEU A 181 -9.65 -26.85 7.40
CA LEU A 181 -8.57 -26.56 8.34
C LEU A 181 -7.57 -27.74 8.47
N ILE A 182 -8.01 -28.98 8.26
CA ILE A 182 -7.12 -30.14 8.11
C ILE A 182 -6.37 -30.07 6.78
N LYS A 183 -7.10 -29.83 5.69
CA LYS A 183 -6.61 -29.84 4.32
C LYS A 183 -5.58 -28.75 4.01
N TYR A 184 -5.73 -27.59 4.63
CA TYR A 184 -4.90 -26.40 4.45
C TYR A 184 -4.29 -25.98 5.78
N PRO A 185 -3.06 -26.40 6.12
CA PRO A 185 -2.39 -26.00 7.37
C PRO A 185 -2.26 -24.48 7.56
N GLU A 186 -2.20 -23.74 6.46
CA GLU A 186 -2.12 -22.29 6.37
C GLU A 186 -3.46 -21.57 6.53
N ALA A 187 -4.58 -22.31 6.61
CA ALA A 187 -5.89 -21.71 6.77
C ALA A 187 -6.08 -21.09 8.17
N LEU A 188 -6.65 -19.89 8.20
CA LEU A 188 -6.95 -19.14 9.42
C LEU A 188 -8.42 -18.75 9.40
N LEU A 189 -9.13 -18.95 10.50
CA LEU A 189 -10.52 -18.52 10.66
C LEU A 189 -10.60 -17.49 11.79
N PHE A 190 -11.02 -16.29 11.47
CA PHE A 190 -11.08 -15.20 12.44
C PHE A 190 -12.22 -14.24 12.14
N GLY A 191 -12.64 -13.51 13.17
CA GLY A 191 -13.77 -12.59 13.09
C GLY A 191 -14.41 -12.41 14.45
N GLU A 192 -15.58 -11.78 14.48
CA GLU A 192 -16.32 -11.62 15.72
C GLU A 192 -16.95 -12.96 16.17
N ASP A 193 -16.70 -13.32 17.43
CA ASP A 193 -17.31 -14.43 18.15
C ASP A 193 -17.11 -15.82 17.52
N VAL A 194 -16.20 -15.97 16.56
CA VAL A 194 -16.02 -17.22 15.82
C VAL A 194 -15.26 -18.29 16.56
N ALA A 195 -14.50 -17.94 17.60
CA ALA A 195 -13.66 -18.87 18.34
C ALA A 195 -14.48 -19.70 19.34
N GLN A 196 -14.44 -19.40 20.64
CA GLN A 196 -15.04 -20.23 21.68
C GLN A 196 -16.57 -20.32 21.56
N LYS A 197 -17.23 -19.22 21.17
CA LYS A 197 -18.69 -19.15 21.01
C LYS A 197 -19.17 -19.88 19.74
N GLY A 198 -18.36 -19.90 18.69
CA GLY A 198 -18.70 -20.54 17.41
C GLY A 198 -19.60 -19.69 16.51
N GLY A 199 -19.69 -18.38 16.76
CA GLY A 199 -20.56 -17.43 16.08
C GLY A 199 -22.02 -17.50 16.54
N VAL A 200 -22.83 -16.52 16.11
CA VAL A 200 -24.26 -16.41 16.48
C VAL A 200 -25.06 -17.65 16.10
N TYR A 201 -24.78 -18.23 14.94
CA TYR A 201 -25.45 -19.42 14.42
C TYR A 201 -24.68 -20.72 14.69
N THR A 202 -23.64 -20.68 15.53
CA THR A 202 -22.82 -21.85 15.90
C THR A 202 -22.10 -22.56 14.73
N VAL A 203 -21.96 -21.88 13.58
CA VAL A 203 -21.33 -22.42 12.35
C VAL A 203 -19.86 -22.78 12.59
N THR A 204 -19.16 -22.10 13.48
CA THR A 204 -17.73 -22.34 13.75
C THR A 204 -17.50 -23.05 15.09
N LYS A 205 -18.57 -23.58 15.71
CA LYS A 205 -18.51 -24.27 16.99
C LYS A 205 -17.56 -25.47 16.93
N GLY A 206 -16.76 -25.67 17.97
CA GLY A 206 -15.80 -26.77 18.06
C GLY A 206 -14.46 -26.51 17.36
N LEU A 207 -14.40 -25.61 16.37
CA LEU A 207 -13.16 -25.33 15.62
C LEU A 207 -12.04 -24.80 16.52
N PHE A 208 -12.34 -23.90 17.46
CA PHE A 208 -11.34 -23.40 18.41
C PHE A 208 -10.75 -24.49 19.32
N LYS A 209 -11.52 -25.55 19.61
CA LYS A 209 -11.05 -26.66 20.43
C LYS A 209 -10.23 -27.65 19.60
N ALA A 210 -10.65 -27.89 18.35
CA ALA A 210 -9.98 -28.80 17.43
C ALA A 210 -8.67 -28.22 16.88
N PHE A 211 -8.60 -26.91 16.67
CA PHE A 211 -7.48 -26.21 16.06
C PHE A 211 -6.94 -25.14 17.01
N SER A 212 -5.62 -24.93 17.01
CA SER A 212 -4.99 -23.98 17.95
C SER A 212 -5.57 -22.57 17.87
N GLY A 213 -5.51 -21.82 18.98
CA GLY A 213 -5.91 -20.41 19.04
C GLY A 213 -5.08 -19.46 18.16
N LYS A 214 -4.05 -19.97 17.46
CA LYS A 214 -3.33 -19.24 16.40
C LYS A 214 -4.02 -19.32 15.04
N ARG A 215 -4.87 -20.34 14.85
CA ARG A 215 -5.60 -20.60 13.59
C ARG A 215 -7.06 -20.21 13.67
N VAL A 216 -7.66 -20.31 14.86
CA VAL A 216 -9.04 -19.89 15.10
C VAL A 216 -9.06 -18.88 16.24
N PHE A 217 -9.40 -17.62 15.96
CA PHE A 217 -9.34 -16.57 16.99
C PHE A 217 -10.37 -15.45 16.77
N ASN A 218 -10.73 -14.76 17.84
CA ASN A 218 -11.62 -13.61 17.77
C ASN A 218 -10.83 -12.34 17.43
N THR A 219 -11.43 -11.45 16.62
CA THR A 219 -10.92 -10.10 16.36
C THR A 219 -11.69 -9.05 17.15
N LEU A 220 -11.24 -7.80 17.07
CA LEU A 220 -12.05 -6.65 17.45
C LEU A 220 -13.26 -6.50 16.51
N LEU A 221 -14.26 -5.76 16.98
CA LEU A 221 -15.45 -5.32 16.25
C LEU A 221 -15.10 -4.20 15.25
N ASP A 222 -14.27 -4.52 14.25
CA ASP A 222 -13.85 -3.59 13.20
C ASP A 222 -13.64 -4.34 11.88
N GLU A 223 -14.59 -4.20 10.97
CA GLU A 223 -14.59 -4.85 9.66
C GLU A 223 -13.43 -4.38 8.78
N THR A 224 -13.00 -3.11 8.91
CA THR A 224 -11.86 -2.59 8.14
C THR A 224 -10.57 -3.29 8.57
N MET A 225 -10.41 -3.50 9.88
CA MET A 225 -9.28 -4.25 10.42
C MET A 225 -9.35 -5.74 10.05
N ILE A 226 -10.53 -6.37 10.06
CA ILE A 226 -10.71 -7.78 9.67
C ILE A 226 -10.29 -7.98 8.20
N LEU A 227 -10.78 -7.12 7.29
CA LEU A 227 -10.45 -7.21 5.87
C LEU A 227 -8.97 -6.89 5.60
N GLY A 228 -8.42 -5.88 6.27
CA GLY A 228 -7.00 -5.54 6.17
C GLY A 228 -6.09 -6.68 6.66
N LEU A 229 -6.47 -7.33 7.76
CA LEU A 229 -5.78 -8.50 8.29
C LEU A 229 -5.85 -9.69 7.33
N ALA A 230 -7.02 -9.94 6.73
CA ALA A 230 -7.18 -10.98 5.71
C ALA A 230 -6.26 -10.70 4.50
N GLN A 231 -6.26 -9.48 3.97
CA GLN A 231 -5.38 -9.13 2.85
C GLN A 231 -3.90 -9.29 3.21
N GLY A 232 -3.50 -8.88 4.42
CA GLY A 232 -2.13 -9.07 4.92
C GLY A 232 -1.74 -10.54 5.01
N TYR A 233 -2.60 -11.39 5.58
CA TYR A 233 -2.36 -12.83 5.66
C TYR A 233 -2.29 -13.50 4.28
N ALA A 234 -3.18 -13.14 3.36
CA ALA A 234 -3.14 -13.64 1.99
C ALA A 234 -1.81 -13.27 1.29
N ASN A 235 -1.33 -12.04 1.47
CA ASN A 235 -0.03 -11.61 0.93
C ASN A 235 1.16 -12.33 1.55
N MET A 236 1.01 -12.88 2.76
CA MET A 236 2.02 -13.73 3.42
C MET A 236 1.90 -15.21 3.04
N GLY A 237 1.01 -15.57 2.11
CA GLY A 237 0.80 -16.95 1.66
C GLY A 237 -0.05 -17.80 2.61
N LEU A 238 -0.81 -17.18 3.51
CA LEU A 238 -1.80 -17.88 4.34
C LEU A 238 -3.18 -17.87 3.68
N LEU A 239 -4.10 -18.71 4.15
CA LEU A 239 -5.47 -18.82 3.63
C LEU A 239 -6.48 -18.25 4.64
N PRO A 240 -6.72 -16.93 4.65
CA PRO A 240 -7.64 -16.30 5.59
C PRO A 240 -9.11 -16.59 5.24
N ILE A 241 -9.88 -16.96 6.25
CA ILE A 241 -11.34 -17.13 6.22
C ILE A 241 -11.92 -16.13 7.23
N PRO A 242 -11.99 -14.84 6.86
CA PRO A 242 -12.58 -13.81 7.72
C PRO A 242 -14.10 -14.01 7.81
N ARG A 243 -14.67 -13.77 8.99
CA ARG A 243 -16.11 -13.79 9.20
C ARG A 243 -16.58 -12.47 9.79
N ASP A 244 -17.52 -11.86 9.10
CA ASP A 244 -18.18 -10.64 9.56
C ASP A 244 -19.51 -10.92 10.29
N PRO A 245 -19.84 -10.12 11.31
CA PRO A 245 -21.15 -10.11 11.94
C PRO A 245 -22.20 -9.46 11.05
N VAL A 246 -22.94 -10.32 10.35
CA VAL A 246 -24.20 -9.99 9.65
C VAL A 246 -23.99 -9.27 8.30
N PRO A 247 -24.70 -9.67 7.22
CA PRO A 247 -24.67 -8.93 5.96
C PRO A 247 -25.47 -7.63 6.13
N GLY A 248 -24.81 -6.54 6.52
CA GLY A 248 -25.46 -5.25 6.71
C GLY A 248 -24.53 -4.07 7.02
N VAL A 249 -23.31 -4.36 7.49
CA VAL A 249 -22.32 -3.33 7.89
C VAL A 249 -21.33 -2.98 6.77
N PHE A 250 -21.50 -3.53 5.57
CA PHE A 250 -20.80 -2.97 4.41
C PHE A 250 -21.32 -1.54 4.16
N PRO A 251 -20.46 -0.51 4.11
CA PRO A 251 -20.90 0.81 3.70
C PRO A 251 -21.59 0.67 2.34
N GLN A 252 -22.83 1.13 2.24
CA GLN A 252 -23.76 0.96 1.11
C GLN A 252 -23.22 1.46 -0.26
N ARG A 253 -21.97 1.93 -0.34
CA ARG A 253 -21.31 2.49 -1.52
C ARG A 253 -20.84 1.47 -2.55
N LEU A 254 -20.91 0.16 -2.28
CA LEU A 254 -20.43 -0.89 -3.19
C LEU A 254 -21.53 -1.74 -3.83
N ARG A 255 -22.81 -1.40 -3.67
CA ARG A 255 -23.86 -2.04 -4.49
C ARG A 255 -23.85 -1.40 -5.89
N PRO A 256 -23.61 -2.16 -6.97
CA PRO A 256 -23.87 -1.65 -8.31
C PRO A 256 -25.37 -1.36 -8.43
N ASP A 257 -25.72 -0.09 -8.67
CA ASP A 257 -27.09 0.32 -8.96
C ASP A 257 -27.51 -0.29 -10.30
N PRO A 258 -28.52 -1.20 -10.33
CA PRO A 258 -28.96 -1.85 -11.56
C PRO A 258 -29.59 -0.87 -12.57
N ARG A 259 -29.83 0.39 -12.20
CA ARG A 259 -30.38 1.44 -13.09
C ARG A 259 -29.32 2.38 -13.67
N ARG A 260 -28.05 2.28 -13.25
CA ARG A 260 -26.97 3.09 -13.84
C ARG A 260 -26.28 2.32 -14.95
N GLY A 261 -26.64 2.65 -16.18
CA GLY A 261 -25.90 2.26 -17.38
C GLY A 261 -24.41 2.57 -17.23
N ARG A 262 -23.57 1.68 -17.78
CA ARG A 262 -22.10 1.70 -17.72
C ARG A 262 -21.54 3.07 -18.11
N GLN A 263 -21.17 3.88 -17.13
CA GLN A 263 -20.17 4.94 -17.29
C GLN A 263 -19.27 4.98 -16.04
N PRO A 264 -17.94 5.01 -16.20
CA PRO A 264 -17.02 5.16 -15.07
C PRO A 264 -17.16 6.58 -14.51
N ALA A 265 -17.56 6.68 -13.25
CA ALA A 265 -17.62 7.95 -12.54
C ALA A 265 -16.19 8.46 -12.27
N ILE A 266 -15.75 9.45 -13.03
CA ILE A 266 -14.59 10.27 -12.70
C ILE A 266 -14.99 11.12 -11.48
N LEU A 267 -14.29 10.90 -10.37
CA LEU A 267 -14.47 11.64 -9.13
C LEU A 267 -13.99 13.09 -9.35
N GLN A 268 -14.87 13.99 -9.78
CA GLN A 268 -14.59 15.42 -9.78
C GLN A 268 -14.55 15.90 -8.33
N GLN A 269 -13.35 16.27 -7.86
CA GLN A 269 -13.16 16.95 -6.58
C GLN A 269 -13.86 18.30 -6.63
N ARG A 270 -14.80 18.55 -5.72
CA ARG A 270 -15.42 19.86 -5.53
C ARG A 270 -14.42 20.82 -4.86
N PRO A 271 -14.31 22.08 -5.30
CA PRO A 271 -13.42 23.04 -4.67
C PRO A 271 -13.90 23.40 -3.25
N VAL A 272 -12.94 23.52 -2.34
CA VAL A 272 -13.10 23.98 -0.96
C VAL A 272 -13.18 25.52 -0.96
N PRO A 273 -14.10 26.15 -0.20
CA PRO A 273 -14.20 27.61 -0.15
C PRO A 273 -12.98 28.21 0.57
N GLN A 274 -12.33 29.19 -0.06
CA GLN A 274 -11.26 29.99 0.54
C GLN A 274 -11.88 31.04 1.49
N SER A 275 -11.40 31.08 2.73
CA SER A 275 -11.74 32.11 3.70
C SER A 275 -10.87 33.36 3.50
N ASP A 276 -11.52 34.52 3.39
CA ASP A 276 -10.88 35.84 3.37
C ASP A 276 -10.14 36.13 4.68
N ALA A 277 -8.84 36.39 4.60
CA ALA A 277 -8.11 37.07 5.68
C ALA A 277 -6.91 37.86 5.13
N GLY A 278 -6.97 39.19 5.32
CA GLY A 278 -5.81 39.97 5.72
C GLY A 278 -4.93 40.58 4.62
N ALA A 279 -5.33 41.75 4.12
CA ALA A 279 -4.46 42.63 3.36
C ALA A 279 -3.34 43.20 4.27
N HIS A 280 -2.08 42.80 4.05
CA HIS A 280 -0.91 43.50 4.57
C HIS A 280 0.09 43.83 3.45
N ARG A 281 0.58 45.09 3.51
CA ARG A 281 1.32 45.82 2.48
C ARG A 281 2.65 45.13 2.12
N ARG A 282 2.86 44.95 0.81
CA ARG A 282 4.09 44.41 0.19
C ARG A 282 5.22 45.44 0.21
N ALA A 283 6.34 45.12 0.84
CA ALA A 283 7.64 45.62 0.40
C ALA A 283 8.17 44.65 -0.67
N GLY A 284 8.43 45.14 -1.89
CA GLY A 284 8.81 44.31 -3.03
C GLY A 284 10.25 43.82 -2.96
N LEU A 285 10.47 42.53 -3.21
CA LEU A 285 11.79 41.95 -3.44
C LEU A 285 12.40 42.43 -4.78
N PRO A 286 13.73 42.61 -4.88
CA PRO A 286 14.40 43.01 -6.12
C PRO A 286 14.16 42.00 -7.26
N ALA A 287 13.87 42.51 -8.45
CA ALA A 287 13.49 41.72 -9.64
C ALA A 287 14.48 40.62 -10.04
N ARG A 288 15.76 40.73 -9.65
CA ARG A 288 16.80 39.73 -9.93
C ARG A 288 16.59 38.40 -9.19
N LEU A 289 16.11 38.43 -7.94
CA LEU A 289 15.90 37.22 -7.14
C LEU A 289 14.69 36.41 -7.63
N ARG A 290 13.60 37.12 -8.01
CA ARG A 290 12.41 36.50 -8.62
C ARG A 290 12.75 35.75 -9.92
N ARG A 291 13.65 36.31 -10.73
CA ARG A 291 14.08 35.71 -12.00
C ARG A 291 14.91 34.45 -11.79
N ALA A 292 15.81 34.44 -10.80
CA ALA A 292 16.67 33.28 -10.52
C ALA A 292 15.89 32.05 -10.01
N LEU A 293 14.93 32.26 -9.11
CA LEU A 293 14.09 31.17 -8.59
C LEU A 293 13.14 30.61 -9.65
N SER A 294 12.53 31.49 -10.45
CA SER A 294 11.67 31.07 -11.57
C SER A 294 12.44 30.33 -12.66
N GLN A 295 13.68 30.75 -12.97
CA GLN A 295 14.51 30.10 -13.97
C GLN A 295 14.94 28.69 -13.53
N ARG A 296 15.33 28.49 -12.27
CA ARG A 296 15.67 27.15 -11.73
C ARG A 296 14.49 26.18 -11.76
N GLN A 297 13.28 26.66 -11.44
CA GLN A 297 12.05 25.84 -11.55
C GLN A 297 11.73 25.47 -13.01
N LEU A 298 12.04 26.33 -13.97
CA LEU A 298 11.90 26.07 -15.41
C LEU A 298 12.98 25.11 -15.94
N ASP A 299 14.23 25.25 -15.51
CA ASP A 299 15.34 24.39 -15.93
C ASP A 299 15.12 22.94 -15.45
N HIS A 300 14.51 22.76 -14.27
CA HIS A 300 14.13 21.44 -13.77
C HIS A 300 13.04 20.75 -14.63
N ARG A 301 12.23 21.53 -15.35
CA ARG A 301 11.21 21.06 -16.30
C ARG A 301 11.85 20.62 -17.62
N ALA A 302 12.91 21.30 -18.06
CA ALA A 302 13.65 20.95 -19.27
C ALA A 302 14.40 19.60 -19.13
N ALA A 303 14.93 19.30 -17.95
CA ALA A 303 15.59 18.03 -17.65
C ALA A 303 14.64 16.80 -17.70
N ARG A 304 13.30 17.00 -17.67
CA ARG A 304 12.31 15.91 -17.72
C ARG A 304 11.71 15.67 -19.12
N HIS A 305 11.99 16.54 -20.10
CA HIS A 305 11.49 16.38 -21.47
C HIS A 305 12.49 16.94 -22.50
N PRO A 306 13.43 16.12 -23.03
CA PRO A 306 14.07 16.46 -24.29
C PRO A 306 13.01 16.37 -25.39
N ARG A 307 12.58 17.51 -25.92
CA ARG A 307 11.71 17.55 -27.11
C ARG A 307 12.47 16.98 -28.31
N THR A 308 12.32 15.69 -28.60
CA THR A 308 12.72 15.12 -29.88
C THR A 308 11.76 15.63 -30.96
N GLY A 309 12.24 16.56 -31.79
CA GLY A 309 11.51 17.08 -32.92
C GLY A 309 11.36 16.03 -34.03
N ARG A 310 10.14 15.52 -34.23
CA ARG A 310 9.67 14.99 -35.52
C ARG A 310 8.28 15.54 -35.79
N ARG A 311 8.19 16.50 -36.73
CA ARG A 311 6.92 16.92 -37.35
C ARG A 311 6.59 15.91 -38.44
N LEU A 312 5.44 15.24 -38.34
CA LEU A 312 4.83 14.46 -39.43
C LEU A 312 3.78 15.33 -40.15
N PRO A 313 3.69 15.30 -41.50
CA PRO A 313 2.76 16.14 -42.24
C PRO A 313 1.34 15.57 -42.26
N ILE A 314 0.36 16.45 -42.16
CA ILE A 314 -1.08 16.17 -42.23
C ILE A 314 -1.48 15.97 -43.71
N ALA A 315 -1.90 14.75 -44.07
CA ALA A 315 -2.48 14.47 -45.39
C ALA A 315 -3.98 14.81 -45.42
N ARG A 316 -4.36 15.79 -46.25
CA ARG A 316 -5.76 16.12 -46.60
C ARG A 316 -6.33 15.02 -47.51
N ARG A 317 -7.30 14.23 -47.03
CA ARG A 317 -8.13 13.37 -47.90
C ARG A 317 -9.33 14.17 -48.45
N ARG A 318 -9.31 14.42 -49.76
CA ARG A 318 -10.48 14.86 -50.54
C ARG A 318 -11.45 13.69 -50.71
N ARG A 319 -12.75 13.92 -50.47
CA ARG A 319 -13.84 13.05 -50.90
C ARG A 319 -13.93 13.07 -52.43
N ARG A 320 -14.02 11.89 -53.05
CA ARG A 320 -14.65 11.72 -54.37
C ARG A 320 -15.72 10.65 -54.25
N GLN A 321 -16.95 11.07 -54.54
CA GLN A 321 -18.07 10.22 -54.88
C GLN A 321 -17.82 9.64 -56.28
N HIS A 322 -18.16 8.38 -56.51
CA HIS A 322 -19.08 7.97 -57.59
C HIS A 322 -19.43 6.48 -57.46
N ALA A 323 -20.68 6.20 -57.81
CA ALA A 323 -21.37 4.93 -57.76
C ALA A 323 -20.97 3.99 -58.91
N ALA A 324 -21.22 2.69 -58.76
CA ALA A 324 -21.99 1.91 -59.73
C ALA A 324 -22.29 0.50 -59.18
N HIS A 325 -23.49 0.03 -59.51
CA HIS A 325 -24.05 -1.30 -59.32
C HIS A 325 -23.23 -2.40 -60.01
N ALA A 326 -23.13 -3.56 -59.35
CA ALA A 326 -23.54 -4.90 -59.78
C ALA A 326 -22.90 -5.94 -58.86
#